data_AF-A0A9N9T2N6-F1
#
_entry.id   AF-A0A9N9T2N6-F1
#
_cell.length_a   1.000
_cell.length_b   1.000
_cell.length_c   1.000
_cell.angle_alpha   90.00
_cell.angle_beta   90.00
_cell.angle_gamma   90.00
#
_symmetry.space_group_name_H-M   'P 1'
#
loop_
_entity.id
_entity.type
_entity.pdbx_description
1 polymer ?
#
loop_
_entity_poly.entity_id
_entity_poly.type
_entity_poly.pdbx_seq_one_letter_code
_entity_poly.pdbx_strand_id
1 'polypeptide(L)'
;MWPIIYTTLRTYAPYVTLPVAALVGVIGYNLESWISNRYTPYNKSIKEQREDRLLVEAKLKECNKVEKLKYKTNILDTNLSPSLT
;
A
#
# COMPACT_ATOMS: atom_id res chain seq x y z
N MET A 1 34.78 6.46 -45.29
CA MET A 1 34.96 7.02 -43.94
C MET A 1 33.64 7.10 -43.17
N TRP A 2 32.60 7.75 -43.70
CA TRP A 2 31.25 7.81 -43.10
C TRP A 2 30.56 6.47 -42.74
N PRO A 3 30.61 5.41 -43.60
CA PRO A 3 30.02 4.11 -43.25
C PRO A 3 30.74 3.41 -42.08
N ILE A 4 32.02 3.71 -41.85
CA ILE A 4 32.80 3.16 -40.72
C ILE A 4 32.36 3.83 -39.41
N ILE A 5 32.04 5.12 -39.46
CA ILE A 5 31.53 5.87 -38.30
C ILE A 5 30.13 5.37 -37.90
N TYR A 6 29.24 5.11 -38.87
CA TYR A 6 27.92 4.58 -38.54
C TYR A 6 27.92 3.13 -38.07
N THR A 7 28.78 2.29 -38.63
CA THR A 7 28.92 0.90 -38.18
C THR A 7 29.50 0.83 -36.78
N THR A 8 30.51 1.63 -36.46
CA THR A 8 31.05 1.72 -35.10
C THR A 8 30.02 2.25 -34.11
N LEU A 9 29.32 3.34 -34.44
CA LEU A 9 28.26 3.88 -33.58
C LEU A 9 27.16 2.86 -33.29
N ARG A 10 26.68 2.12 -34.31
CA ARG A 10 25.66 1.07 -34.14
C ARG A 10 26.14 -0.08 -33.25
N THR A 11 27.38 -0.53 -33.45
CA THR A 11 27.95 -1.66 -32.69
C THR A 11 28.17 -1.31 -31.22
N TYR A 12 28.59 -0.08 -30.94
CA TYR A 12 28.86 0.38 -29.57
C TYR A 12 27.65 1.06 -28.90
N ALA A 13 26.60 1.40 -29.64
CA ALA A 13 25.37 1.98 -29.12
C ALA A 13 24.84 1.27 -27.86
N PRO A 14 24.62 -0.06 -27.82
CA PRO A 14 24.05 -0.72 -26.64
C PRO A 14 24.93 -0.57 -25.38
N TYR A 15 26.25 -0.49 -25.54
CA TYR A 15 27.17 -0.32 -24.41
C TYR A 15 27.13 1.08 -23.81
N VAL A 16 26.69 2.08 -24.56
CA VAL A 16 26.55 3.46 -24.10
C VAL A 16 25.11 3.75 -23.68
N THR A 17 24.12 3.27 -24.42
CA THR A 17 22.71 3.58 -24.15
C THR A 17 22.20 2.89 -22.89
N LEU A 18 22.63 1.66 -22.59
CA LEU A 18 22.24 0.97 -21.36
C LEU A 18 22.65 1.70 -20.08
N PRO A 19 23.93 2.07 -19.86
CA PRO A 19 24.31 2.78 -18.64
C PRO A 19 23.67 4.17 -18.57
N VAL A 20 23.52 4.86 -19.70
CA VAL A 20 22.82 6.16 -19.74
C VAL A 20 21.36 5.99 -19.34
N ALA A 21 20.66 5.00 -19.87
CA ALA A 21 19.27 4.72 -19.52
C ALA A 21 19.12 4.34 -18.04
N ALA A 22 20.05 3.55 -17.50
CA ALA A 22 20.06 3.20 -16.07
C ALA A 22 20.24 4.45 -15.20
N LEU A 23 21.16 5.35 -15.54
CA LEU A 23 21.36 6.61 -14.83
C LEU A 23 20.12 7.50 -14.89
N VAL A 24 19.52 7.65 -16.07
CA VAL A 24 18.28 8.42 -16.24
C VAL A 24 17.15 7.80 -15.43
N GLY A 25 17.05 6.47 -15.38
CA GLY A 25 16.07 5.77 -14.56
C GLY A 25 16.26 6.01 -13.06
N VAL A 26 17.50 5.97 -12.57
CA VAL A 26 17.82 6.27 -11.16
C VAL A 26 17.50 7.73 -10.82
N ILE A 27 17.88 8.67 -11.68
CA ILE A 27 17.58 10.10 -11.48
C ILE A 27 16.07 10.33 -11.52
N GLY A 28 15.38 9.75 -12.49
CA GLY A 28 13.93 9.82 -12.64
C GLY A 28 13.21 9.26 -11.43
N TYR A 29 13.64 8.12 -10.89
CA TYR A 29 13.06 7.53 -9.68
C TYR A 29 13.21 8.43 -8.45
N ASN A 30 14.40 9.04 -8.28
CA ASN A 30 14.64 9.97 -7.17
C ASN A 30 13.81 11.26 -7.33
N LEU A 31 13.71 11.79 -8.56
CA LEU A 31 12.97 13.00 -8.88
C LEU A 31 11.46 12.78 -8.76
N GLU A 32 10.96 11.63 -9.22
CA GLU A 32 9.59 11.19 -8.98
C GLU A 32 9.33 11.05 -7.49
N SER A 33 10.25 10.50 -6.70
CA SER A 33 10.08 10.41 -5.25
C SER A 33 10.05 11.77 -4.55
N TRP A 34 10.63 12.82 -5.15
CA TRP A 34 10.61 14.18 -4.62
C TRP A 34 9.36 14.97 -5.04
N ILE A 35 8.89 14.77 -6.27
CA ILE A 35 7.72 15.46 -6.83
C ILE A 35 6.41 14.75 -6.48
N SER A 36 6.41 13.41 -6.48
CA SER A 36 5.24 12.62 -6.13
C SER A 36 4.98 12.76 -4.64
N ASN A 37 3.82 13.34 -4.29
CA ASN A 37 3.30 13.34 -2.93
C ASN A 37 2.98 11.89 -2.51
N ARG A 38 4.01 11.14 -2.12
CA ARG A 38 3.93 9.77 -1.57
C ARG A 38 3.18 9.71 -0.23
N TYR A 39 2.75 10.86 0.28
CA TYR A 39 1.90 11.04 1.45
C TYR A 39 0.41 11.13 1.12
N THR A 40 -0.05 10.70 -0.06
CA THR A 40 -1.47 10.40 -0.23
C THR A 40 -1.83 9.31 0.78
N PRO A 41 -2.66 9.61 1.80
CA PRO A 41 -3.03 8.60 2.78
C PRO A 41 -3.70 7.45 2.03
N TYR A 42 -3.17 6.25 2.21
CA TYR A 42 -3.68 5.07 1.55
C TYR A 42 -5.14 4.88 1.93
N ASN A 43 -6.02 5.10 0.95
CA ASN A 43 -7.43 4.81 1.08
C ASN A 43 -7.65 3.41 0.51
N LYS A 44 -7.96 2.44 1.37
CA LYS A 44 -8.22 1.06 0.98
C LYS A 44 -9.19 1.05 -0.19
N SER A 45 -8.84 0.34 -1.25
CA SER A 45 -9.76 0.14 -2.38
C SER A 45 -11.04 -0.55 -1.89
N ILE A 46 -12.15 -0.31 -2.59
CA ILE A 46 -13.43 -0.94 -2.24
C ILE A 46 -13.32 -2.48 -2.23
N LYS A 47 -12.44 -3.05 -3.06
CA LYS A 47 -12.16 -4.48 -3.09
C LYS A 47 -11.46 -4.95 -1.80
N GLU A 48 -10.39 -4.29 -1.39
CA GLU A 48 -9.69 -4.61 -0.13
C GLU A 48 -10.60 -4.43 1.09
N GLN A 49 -11.43 -3.39 1.11
CA GLN A 49 -12.41 -3.20 2.18
C GLN A 49 -13.43 -4.35 2.24
N ARG A 50 -13.83 -4.91 1.10
CA ARG A 50 -14.75 -6.06 1.03
C ARG A 50 -14.07 -7.34 1.50
N GLU A 51 -12.83 -7.56 1.08
CA GLU A 51 -12.04 -8.72 1.50
C GLU A 51 -11.79 -8.68 3.02
N ASP A 52 -11.46 -7.53 3.58
CA ASP A 52 -11.33 -7.34 5.03
C ASP A 52 -12.64 -7.68 5.77
N ARG A 53 -13.79 -7.24 5.26
CA ARG A 53 -15.10 -7.56 5.87
C ARG A 53 -15.37 -9.06 5.84
N LEU A 54 -15.10 -9.72 4.70
CA LEU A 54 -15.27 -11.16 4.55
C LEU A 54 -14.33 -11.95 5.46
N LEU A 55 -13.08 -11.49 5.64
CA LEU A 55 -12.14 -12.09 6.58
C LEU A 55 -12.59 -11.96 8.03
N VAL A 56 -13.12 -10.79 8.42
CA VAL A 56 -13.71 -10.59 9.76
C VAL A 56 -14.92 -11.50 9.96
N GLU A 57 -15.81 -11.59 8.99
CA GLU A 57 -16.99 -12.48 9.06
C GLU A 57 -16.61 -13.96 9.10
N ALA A 58 -15.60 -14.38 8.33
CA ALA A 58 -15.08 -15.75 8.35
C ALA A 58 -14.49 -16.09 9.73
N LYS A 59 -13.70 -15.16 10.31
CA LYS A 59 -13.14 -15.30 11.67
C LYS A 59 -14.25 -15.40 12.74
N LEU A 60 -15.37 -14.69 12.56
CA LEU A 60 -16.51 -14.76 13.47
C LEU A 60 -17.34 -16.05 13.32
N LYS A 61 -17.36 -16.66 12.13
CA LYS A 61 -18.02 -17.96 11.89
C LYS A 61 -17.25 -19.15 12.46
N GLU A 62 -15.94 -19.00 12.70
CA GLU A 62 -15.14 -19.98 13.42
C GLU A 62 -15.51 -19.99 14.92
N CYS A 63 -16.59 -20.70 15.26
CA CYS A 63 -17.09 -20.83 16.65
C CYS A 63 -16.08 -21.38 17.67
N ASN A 64 -14.94 -21.90 17.22
CA ASN A 64 -13.93 -22.57 18.05
C ASN A 64 -12.86 -21.61 18.60
N LYS A 65 -12.78 -20.36 18.12
CA LYS A 65 -11.67 -19.46 18.46
C LYS A 65 -12.07 -17.99 18.63
N VAL A 66 -13.16 -17.76 19.36
CA VAL A 66 -13.53 -16.40 19.80
C VAL A 66 -12.73 -16.01 21.04
N GLU A 67 -12.02 -14.87 20.98
CA GLU A 67 -11.54 -14.21 22.19
C GLU A 67 -12.76 -13.92 23.08
N LYS A 68 -12.75 -14.47 24.29
CA LYS A 68 -13.88 -14.44 25.23
C LYS A 68 -14.55 -13.07 25.18
N LEU A 69 -15.83 -13.05 24.77
CA LEU A 69 -16.68 -11.87 24.86
C LEU A 69 -16.72 -11.48 26.34
N LYS A 70 -15.83 -10.56 26.75
CA LYS A 70 -15.94 -9.90 28.05
C LYS A 70 -17.22 -9.09 27.94
N TYR A 71 -18.25 -9.53 28.64
CA TYR A 71 -19.46 -8.74 28.85
C TYR A 71 -19.02 -7.36 29.35
N LYS A 72 -19.12 -6.36 28.46
CA LYS A 72 -19.04 -4.96 28.87
C LYS A 72 -20.31 -4.74 29.69
N THR A 73 -20.12 -4.42 30.97
CA THR A 73 -21.10 -4.03 31.99
C THR A 73 -22.56 -3.95 31.54
N ASN A 74 -23.44 -4.62 32.31
CA ASN A 74 -24.87 -4.70 32.10
C ASN A 74 -25.48 -3.35 31.69
N ILE A 75 -26.08 -3.27 30.50
CA ILE A 75 -26.68 -2.04 29.96
C ILE A 75 -27.83 -1.49 30.82
N LEU A 76 -28.32 -2.31 31.76
CA LEU A 76 -29.33 -1.95 32.75
C LEU A 76 -28.82 -0.98 33.83
N ASP A 77 -27.51 -0.97 34.14
CA ASP A 77 -26.95 -0.08 35.17
C ASP A 77 -26.70 1.34 34.65
N THR A 78 -26.63 1.53 33.32
CA THR A 78 -26.38 2.84 32.69
C THR A 78 -27.58 3.79 32.79
N ASN A 79 -28.79 3.28 33.05
CA ASN A 79 -30.03 4.07 33.13
C ASN A 79 -30.59 4.17 34.56
N LEU A 80 -29.79 3.96 35.60
CA LEU A 80 -30.24 4.21 36.97
C LEU A 80 -30.13 5.72 37.24
N SER A 81 -31.27 6.39 37.41
CA SER A 81 -31.31 7.78 37.83
C SER A 81 -30.65 7.91 39.21
N PRO A 82 -29.84 8.96 39.46
CA PRO A 82 -29.15 9.12 40.73
C PRO A 82 -30.15 9.14 41.88
N SER A 83 -29.95 8.27 42.87
CA SER A 83 -30.76 8.24 44.09
C SER A 83 -30.53 9.54 44.86
N LEU A 84 -31.59 10.32 45.03
CA LEU A 84 -31.60 11.51 45.88
C LEU A 84 -31.53 11.06 47.35
N THR A 85 -30.34 11.14 47.94
CA THR A 85 -30.10 11.15 49.39
C THR A 85 -29.48 12.47 49.78
#